data_AF-A0A519VT12-F1
#
_entry.id   AF-A0A519VT12-F1
#
_cell.length_a   1.000
_cell.length_b   1.000
_cell.length_c   1.000
_cell.angle_alpha   90.00
_cell.angle_beta   90.00
_cell.angle_gamma   90.00
#
_symmetry.space_group_name_H-M   'P 1'
#
loop_
_entity.id
_entity.type
_entity.pdbx_description
1 polymer ?
#
loop_
_entity_poly.entity_id
_entity_poly.type
_entity_poly.pdbx_seq_one_letter_code
_entity_poly.pdbx_strand_id
1 'polypeptide(L)'
;MLESNATDDLLHNSFAQSFMLGSREELLKDPEFLAHLKKFNVTVDSARRKFAEEQSNAYIILDKTKNSVNKQIKENIYPIWKWVEAMKNKDNAIKLQKIGNEYLSYLDGDPDFYSQRKARYGLMISGMMNKSDQLKPLAVKLQDLIYDNLSQYISTHSTQNELSREEKMDRAWYRYMFAAINFISAGNTVNKADQIKSLKLASEFSPDAIDNTVKSAYFYDMFFLFDKEKYSFEEDY
;
A
#
# COMPACT_ATOMS: atom_id res chain seq x y z
N MET A 1 14.65 -13.52 21.11
CA MET A 1 14.66 -12.50 20.05
C MET A 1 13.21 -12.28 19.65
N LEU A 2 12.64 -11.10 19.90
CA LEU A 2 11.37 -10.72 19.28
C LEU A 2 11.67 -10.54 17.78
N GLU A 3 10.99 -11.31 16.95
CA GLU A 3 11.20 -11.40 15.50
C GLU A 3 11.09 -10.02 14.84
N SER A 4 12.07 -9.66 14.00
CA SER A 4 12.14 -8.34 13.34
C SER A 4 10.87 -7.96 12.56
N ASN A 5 10.10 -8.96 12.11
CA ASN A 5 8.92 -8.77 11.28
C ASN A 5 7.73 -8.16 12.03
N ALA A 6 7.60 -8.38 13.35
CA ALA A 6 6.46 -7.88 14.12
C ALA A 6 6.44 -6.35 14.24
N THR A 7 7.62 -5.73 14.33
CA THR A 7 7.72 -4.26 14.42
C THR A 7 7.39 -3.60 13.08
N ASP A 8 7.84 -4.19 11.98
CA ASP A 8 7.57 -3.71 10.63
C ASP A 8 6.09 -3.84 10.29
N ASP A 9 5.47 -4.98 10.61
CA ASP A 9 4.03 -5.15 10.42
C ASP A 9 3.21 -4.17 11.27
N LEU A 10 3.59 -3.93 12.54
CA LEU A 10 2.92 -2.90 13.35
C LEU A 10 3.05 -1.51 12.71
N LEU A 11 4.23 -1.17 12.19
CA LEU A 11 4.47 0.14 11.61
C LEU A 11 3.71 0.34 10.29
N HIS A 12 3.87 -0.59 9.36
CA HIS A 12 3.35 -0.44 8.00
C HIS A 12 1.89 -0.86 7.86
N ASN A 13 1.37 -1.68 8.77
CA ASN A 13 -0.03 -2.07 8.73
C ASN A 13 -0.88 -1.31 9.75
N SER A 14 -0.43 -1.12 10.99
CA SER A 14 -1.24 -0.45 12.02
C SER A 14 -0.99 1.06 12.10
N PHE A 15 0.26 1.48 12.32
CA PHE A 15 0.58 2.90 12.48
C PHE A 15 0.25 3.70 11.22
N ALA A 16 0.60 3.18 10.03
CA ALA A 16 0.34 3.84 8.74
C ALA A 16 -1.16 4.11 8.48
N GLN A 17 -2.09 3.30 9.00
CA GLN A 17 -3.54 3.54 8.86
C GLN A 17 -4.00 4.83 9.54
N SER A 18 -3.23 5.35 10.51
CA SER A 18 -3.54 6.62 11.18
C SER A 18 -3.59 7.81 10.22
N PHE A 19 -3.02 7.66 9.02
CA PHE A 19 -3.01 8.68 7.98
C PHE A 19 -4.10 8.48 6.90
N MET A 20 -4.90 7.41 6.96
CA MET A 20 -6.01 7.15 6.03
C MET A 20 -7.30 7.83 6.50
N LEU A 21 -7.53 9.07 6.05
CA LEU A 21 -8.71 9.85 6.46
C LEU A 21 -10.02 9.39 5.82
N GLY A 22 -10.00 9.02 4.55
CA GLY A 22 -11.21 8.64 3.79
C GLY A 22 -11.89 7.41 4.39
N SER A 23 -11.11 6.38 4.72
CA SER A 23 -11.62 5.14 5.32
C SER A 23 -12.27 5.35 6.69
N ARG A 24 -11.80 6.32 7.48
CA ARG A 24 -12.34 6.60 8.83
C ARG A 24 -13.72 7.25 8.80
N GLU A 25 -13.97 8.16 7.87
CA GLU A 25 -15.30 8.77 7.74
C GLU A 25 -16.33 7.80 7.13
N GLU A 26 -15.90 6.88 6.25
CA GLU A 26 -16.77 5.81 5.77
C GLU A 26 -17.08 4.79 6.88
N LEU A 27 -16.10 4.46 7.73
CA LEU A 27 -16.32 3.59 8.90
C LEU A 27 -17.38 4.16 9.86
N LEU A 28 -17.46 5.49 10.02
CA LEU A 28 -18.49 6.14 10.84
C LEU A 28 -19.91 6.03 10.25
N LYS A 29 -20.04 5.54 9.02
CA LYS A 29 -21.33 5.24 8.36
C LYS A 29 -21.63 3.75 8.34
N ASP A 30 -20.67 2.90 8.69
CA ASP A 30 -20.82 1.44 8.65
C ASP A 30 -21.80 0.93 9.72
N PRO A 31 -22.84 0.16 9.36
CA PRO A 31 -23.83 -0.32 10.33
C PRO A 31 -23.25 -1.19 11.44
N GLU A 32 -22.25 -2.03 11.14
CA GLU A 32 -21.64 -2.92 12.13
C GLU A 32 -20.79 -2.12 13.12
N PHE A 33 -20.03 -1.15 12.63
CA PHE A 33 -19.26 -0.24 13.47
C PHE A 33 -20.17 0.62 14.34
N LEU A 34 -21.28 1.14 13.80
CA LEU A 34 -22.27 1.89 14.58
C LEU A 34 -22.92 1.01 15.67
N ALA A 35 -23.21 -0.25 15.37
CA ALA A 35 -23.70 -1.22 16.36
C ALA A 35 -22.64 -1.50 17.45
N HIS A 36 -21.36 -1.58 17.06
CA HIS A 36 -20.24 -1.71 17.99
C HIS A 36 -20.12 -0.49 18.91
N LEU A 37 -20.13 0.72 18.38
CA LEU A 37 -20.09 1.96 19.17
C LEU A 37 -21.24 2.01 20.19
N LYS A 38 -22.45 1.64 19.77
CA LYS A 38 -23.62 1.54 20.65
C LYS A 38 -23.42 0.53 21.77
N LYS A 39 -22.88 -0.65 21.46
CA LYS A 39 -22.58 -1.71 22.46
C LYS A 39 -21.62 -1.23 23.54
N PHE A 40 -20.67 -0.37 23.20
CA PHE A 40 -19.68 0.19 24.13
C PHE A 40 -20.04 1.58 24.67
N ASN A 41 -21.26 2.06 24.44
CA ASN A 41 -21.73 3.38 24.86
C ASN A 41 -20.82 4.54 24.39
N VAL A 42 -20.28 4.41 23.17
CA VAL A 42 -19.44 5.43 22.51
C VAL A 42 -20.29 6.16 21.50
N THR A 43 -20.26 7.50 21.50
CA THR A 43 -20.94 8.31 20.48
C THR A 43 -20.08 8.45 19.22
N VAL A 44 -20.72 8.68 18.07
CA VAL A 44 -20.04 8.99 16.80
C VAL A 44 -19.07 10.17 16.95
N ASP A 45 -19.48 11.24 17.64
CA ASP A 45 -18.62 12.39 17.92
C ASP A 45 -17.40 12.04 18.79
N SER A 46 -17.58 11.15 19.77
CA SER A 46 -16.47 10.67 20.60
C SER A 46 -15.48 9.85 19.78
N ALA A 47 -15.98 8.94 18.93
CA ALA A 47 -15.16 8.16 18.01
C ALA A 47 -14.39 9.06 17.04
N ARG A 48 -15.06 10.06 16.44
CA ARG A 48 -14.43 11.04 15.55
C ARG A 48 -13.32 11.84 16.25
N ARG A 49 -13.56 12.30 17.49
CA ARG A 49 -12.51 12.99 18.28
C ARG A 49 -11.32 12.08 18.55
N LYS A 50 -11.56 10.82 18.89
CA LYS A 50 -10.49 9.84 19.10
C LYS A 50 -9.67 9.60 17.83
N PHE A 51 -10.32 9.48 16.67
CA PHE A 51 -9.62 9.37 15.39
C PHE A 51 -8.76 10.60 15.10
N ALA A 52 -9.27 11.80 15.34
CA ALA A 52 -8.50 13.04 15.18
C ALA A 52 -7.28 13.10 16.12
N GLU A 53 -7.45 12.67 17.38
CA GLU A 53 -6.36 12.60 18.36
C GLU A 53 -5.29 11.59 17.94
N GLU A 54 -5.69 10.36 17.57
CA GLU A 54 -4.77 9.33 17.08
C GLU A 54 -3.97 9.82 15.87
N GLN A 55 -4.63 10.51 14.94
CA GLN A 55 -3.95 11.06 13.77
C GLN A 55 -2.97 12.18 14.16
N SER A 56 -3.36 13.08 15.05
CA SER A 56 -2.47 14.14 15.55
C SER A 56 -1.22 13.53 16.21
N ASN A 57 -1.42 12.52 17.06
CA ASN A 57 -0.33 11.79 17.70
C ASN A 57 0.56 11.07 16.67
N ALA A 58 -0.04 10.48 15.63
CA ALA A 58 0.72 9.84 14.55
C ALA A 58 1.61 10.83 13.80
N TYR A 59 1.14 12.05 13.53
CA TYR A 59 1.97 13.10 12.93
C TYR A 59 3.14 13.51 13.84
N ILE A 60 2.93 13.61 15.15
CA ILE A 60 4.00 13.91 16.12
C ILE A 60 5.05 12.79 16.12
N ILE A 61 4.61 11.54 16.13
CA ILE A 61 5.51 10.37 16.09
C ILE A 61 6.31 10.39 14.79
N LEU A 62 5.65 10.56 13.64
CA LEU A 62 6.30 10.60 12.32
C LEU A 62 7.37 11.70 12.23
N ASP A 63 7.10 12.88 12.77
CA ASP A 63 8.04 14.00 12.76
C ASP A 63 9.28 13.73 13.62
N LYS A 64 9.10 13.04 14.77
CA LYS A 64 10.21 12.62 15.62
C LYS A 64 11.03 11.49 15.00
N THR A 65 10.39 10.51 14.35
CA THR A 65 11.08 9.31 13.84
C THR A 65 11.79 9.55 12.51
N LYS A 66 11.29 10.44 11.63
CA LYS A 66 11.97 10.73 10.34
C LYS A 66 13.39 11.29 10.51
N ASN A 67 13.63 11.97 11.63
CA ASN A 67 14.92 12.56 11.99
C ASN A 67 15.68 11.74 13.05
N SER A 68 15.27 10.49 13.27
CA SER A 68 15.91 9.61 14.25
C SER A 68 17.39 9.41 13.93
N VAL A 69 18.23 9.44 14.97
CA VAL A 69 19.64 9.04 14.88
C VAL A 69 19.80 7.52 14.73
N ASN A 70 18.75 6.75 15.07
CA ASN A 70 18.73 5.32 14.84
C ASN A 70 18.39 5.05 13.36
N LYS A 71 19.37 4.51 12.64
CA LYS A 71 19.29 4.21 11.21
C LYS A 71 18.10 3.29 10.87
N GLN A 72 17.89 2.23 11.64
CA GLN A 72 16.80 1.27 11.40
C GLN A 72 15.42 1.94 11.53
N ILE A 73 15.22 2.78 12.57
CA ILE A 73 13.97 3.55 12.71
C ILE A 73 13.76 4.47 11.51
N LYS A 74 14.82 5.15 11.09
CA LYS A 74 14.78 6.08 9.96
C LYS A 74 14.47 5.38 8.64
N GLU A 75 15.03 4.20 8.41
CA GLU A 75 14.76 3.38 7.21
C GLU A 75 13.33 2.86 7.23
N ASN A 76 12.88 2.26 8.33
CA ASN A 76 11.53 1.71 8.44
C ASN A 76 10.43 2.78 8.28
N ILE A 77 10.65 3.99 8.80
CA ILE A 77 9.65 5.06 8.67
C ILE A 77 9.67 5.74 7.30
N TYR A 78 10.76 5.63 6.54
CA TYR A 78 10.96 6.44 5.33
C TYR A 78 9.80 6.29 4.32
N PRO A 79 9.30 5.08 3.99
CA PRO A 79 8.19 4.93 3.05
C PRO A 79 6.90 5.62 3.50
N ILE A 80 6.55 5.48 4.78
CA ILE A 80 5.37 6.11 5.38
C ILE A 80 5.53 7.63 5.35
N TRP A 81 6.71 8.13 5.74
CA TRP A 81 6.98 9.56 5.73
C TRP A 81 6.83 10.15 4.32
N LYS A 82 7.40 9.50 3.29
CA LYS A 82 7.30 9.97 1.91
C LYS A 82 5.89 9.93 1.36
N TRP A 83 5.13 8.88 1.65
CA TRP A 83 3.72 8.83 1.29
C TRP A 83 2.91 9.94 1.96
N VAL A 84 3.11 10.16 3.26
CA VAL A 84 2.44 11.23 4.01
C VAL A 84 2.84 12.62 3.51
N GLU A 85 4.11 12.82 3.16
CA GLU A 85 4.60 14.04 2.55
C GLU A 85 3.96 14.27 1.17
N ALA A 86 3.81 13.23 0.36
CA ALA A 86 3.12 13.29 -0.93
C ALA A 86 1.64 13.66 -0.75
N MET A 87 0.93 13.06 0.20
CA MET A 87 -0.47 13.40 0.48
C MET A 87 -0.65 14.88 0.84
N LYS A 88 0.24 15.43 1.69
CA LYS A 88 0.21 16.86 2.08
C LYS A 88 0.51 17.81 0.91
N ASN A 89 1.16 17.33 -0.14
CA ASN A 89 1.59 18.12 -1.29
C ASN A 89 0.99 17.62 -2.61
N LYS A 90 -0.13 16.87 -2.56
CA LYS A 90 -0.75 16.25 -3.74
C LYS A 90 -1.11 17.25 -4.86
N ASP A 91 -1.41 18.49 -4.46
CA ASP A 91 -1.79 19.59 -5.37
C ASP A 91 -0.60 20.51 -5.71
N ASN A 92 0.60 20.23 -5.20
CA ASN A 92 1.83 20.98 -5.50
C ASN A 92 2.76 20.15 -6.38
N ALA A 93 2.67 20.36 -7.70
CA ALA A 93 3.38 19.54 -8.67
C ALA A 93 4.91 19.52 -8.47
N ILE A 94 5.52 20.65 -8.13
CA ILE A 94 6.98 20.75 -7.92
C ILE A 94 7.41 19.90 -6.72
N LYS A 95 6.70 20.02 -5.59
CA LYS A 95 7.01 19.22 -4.39
C LYS A 95 6.73 17.75 -4.62
N LEU A 96 5.63 17.41 -5.26
CA LEU A 96 5.28 16.01 -5.56
C LEU A 96 6.29 15.38 -6.52
N GLN A 97 6.78 16.12 -7.52
CA GLN A 97 7.87 15.67 -8.39
C GLN A 97 9.15 15.37 -7.61
N LYS A 98 9.54 16.25 -6.69
CA LYS A 98 10.71 16.04 -5.83
C LYS A 98 10.55 14.76 -5.00
N ILE A 99 9.39 14.57 -4.37
CA ILE A 99 9.10 13.37 -3.57
C ILE A 99 9.14 12.12 -4.45
N GLY A 100 8.57 12.16 -5.64
CA GLY A 100 8.60 11.05 -6.59
C GLY A 100 10.01 10.65 -7.01
N ASN A 101 10.88 11.63 -7.31
CA ASN A 101 12.28 11.36 -7.66
C ASN A 101 13.06 10.77 -6.47
N GLU A 102 12.87 11.33 -5.27
CA GLU A 102 13.51 10.80 -4.05
C GLU A 102 13.06 9.36 -3.77
N TYR A 103 11.77 9.07 -3.96
CA TYR A 103 11.23 7.72 -3.77
C TYR A 103 11.71 6.74 -4.85
N LEU A 104 11.82 7.18 -6.10
CA LEU A 104 12.38 6.38 -7.19
C LEU A 104 13.82 5.99 -6.90
N SER A 105 14.66 6.94 -6.51
CA SER A 105 16.06 6.65 -6.12
C SER A 105 16.16 5.73 -4.90
N TYR A 106 15.22 5.82 -3.97
CA TYR A 106 15.14 4.91 -2.83
C TYR A 106 14.80 3.48 -3.25
N LEU A 107 13.88 3.29 -4.19
CA LEU A 107 13.55 1.98 -4.75
C LEU A 107 14.70 1.40 -5.59
N ASP A 108 15.35 2.20 -6.43
CA ASP A 108 16.50 1.77 -7.24
C ASP A 108 17.68 1.29 -6.38
N GLY A 109 17.82 1.83 -5.16
CA GLY A 109 18.90 1.51 -4.24
C GLY A 109 18.73 0.19 -3.48
N ASP A 110 17.55 -0.42 -3.49
CA ASP A 110 17.26 -1.64 -2.71
C ASP A 110 16.18 -2.51 -3.37
N PRO A 111 16.53 -3.70 -3.89
CA PRO A 111 15.62 -4.56 -4.64
C PRO A 111 14.59 -5.27 -3.75
N ASP A 112 14.67 -5.22 -2.42
CA ASP A 112 13.66 -5.79 -1.55
C ASP A 112 12.46 -4.83 -1.41
N PHE A 113 11.42 -5.06 -2.21
CA PHE A 113 10.22 -4.22 -2.20
C PHE A 113 9.15 -4.70 -1.21
N TYR A 114 9.31 -5.91 -0.67
CA TYR A 114 8.43 -6.50 0.34
C TYR A 114 8.70 -5.86 1.71
N SER A 115 9.97 -5.81 2.11
CA SER A 115 10.39 -5.14 3.34
C SER A 115 9.90 -3.70 3.35
N GLN A 116 9.41 -3.27 4.51
CA GLN A 116 8.83 -1.92 4.69
C GLN A 116 7.68 -1.57 3.72
N ARG A 117 7.11 -2.57 3.04
CA ARG A 117 6.01 -2.46 2.07
C ARG A 117 6.28 -1.39 1.00
N LYS A 118 7.52 -1.28 0.50
CA LYS A 118 7.94 -0.17 -0.37
C LYS A 118 7.09 -0.03 -1.63
N ALA A 119 6.72 -1.16 -2.25
CA ALA A 119 5.85 -1.18 -3.43
C ALA A 119 4.49 -0.52 -3.16
N ARG A 120 3.86 -0.79 -2.01
CA ARG A 120 2.58 -0.20 -1.59
C ARG A 120 2.64 1.32 -1.64
N TYR A 121 3.60 1.90 -0.93
CA TYR A 121 3.73 3.36 -0.86
C TYR A 121 4.14 3.96 -2.21
N GLY A 122 4.98 3.28 -2.99
CA GLY A 122 5.32 3.70 -4.35
C GLY A 122 4.10 3.78 -5.27
N LEU A 123 3.22 2.78 -5.23
CA LEU A 123 1.96 2.80 -5.96
C LEU A 123 1.06 3.94 -5.50
N MET A 124 0.89 4.15 -4.19
CA MET A 124 0.08 5.25 -3.66
C MET A 124 0.62 6.63 -4.07
N ILE A 125 1.94 6.81 -4.03
CA ILE A 125 2.64 8.03 -4.47
C ILE A 125 2.45 8.25 -5.97
N SER A 126 2.60 7.21 -6.79
CA SER A 126 2.36 7.27 -8.24
C SER A 126 0.90 7.60 -8.59
N GLY A 127 -0.06 7.06 -7.83
CA GLY A 127 -1.48 7.34 -8.02
C GLY A 127 -1.85 8.80 -7.78
N MET A 128 -1.16 9.48 -6.85
CA MET A 128 -1.30 10.93 -6.67
C MET A 128 -0.71 11.70 -7.86
N MET A 129 0.44 11.27 -8.39
CA MET A 129 1.08 11.90 -9.55
C MET A 129 0.30 11.74 -10.84
N ASN A 130 -0.39 10.61 -11.04
CA ASN A 130 -1.19 10.34 -12.25
C ASN A 130 -2.35 11.32 -12.48
N LYS A 131 -2.70 12.13 -11.48
CA LYS A 131 -3.71 13.20 -11.60
C LYS A 131 -3.19 14.46 -12.30
N SER A 132 -1.89 14.52 -12.60
CA SER A 132 -1.23 15.63 -13.28
C SER A 132 -0.49 15.14 -14.51
N ASP A 133 -0.82 15.70 -15.68
CA ASP A 133 -0.14 15.36 -16.94
C ASP A 133 1.37 15.61 -16.88
N GLN A 134 1.80 16.63 -16.12
CA GLN A 134 3.21 16.95 -15.92
C GLN A 134 3.96 15.83 -15.18
N LEU A 135 3.31 15.16 -14.24
CA LEU A 135 3.94 14.16 -13.37
C LEU A 135 3.74 12.74 -13.86
N LYS A 136 2.83 12.52 -14.80
CA LYS A 136 2.54 11.21 -15.39
C LYS A 136 3.78 10.45 -15.85
N PRO A 137 4.79 11.05 -16.53
CA PRO A 137 6.00 10.32 -16.90
C PRO A 137 6.79 9.77 -15.71
N LEU A 138 6.82 10.49 -14.58
CA LEU A 138 7.50 10.02 -13.37
C LEU A 138 6.68 8.96 -12.64
N ALA A 139 5.35 9.10 -12.64
CA ALA A 139 4.44 8.09 -12.10
C ALA A 139 4.60 6.75 -12.83
N VAL A 140 4.67 6.77 -14.17
CA VAL A 140 4.90 5.58 -15.00
C VAL A 140 6.25 4.95 -14.67
N LYS A 141 7.34 5.73 -14.58
CA LYS A 141 8.66 5.18 -14.20
C LYS A 141 8.65 4.47 -12.84
N LEU A 142 7.98 5.05 -11.84
CA LEU A 142 7.80 4.42 -10.53
C LEU A 142 7.02 3.12 -10.62
N GLN A 143 5.95 3.10 -11.42
CA GLN A 143 5.13 1.90 -11.63
C GLN A 143 5.91 0.82 -12.38
N ASP A 144 6.65 1.16 -13.44
CA ASP A 144 7.45 0.21 -14.21
C ASP A 144 8.52 -0.46 -13.32
N LEU A 145 9.21 0.31 -12.47
CA LEU A 145 10.19 -0.24 -11.53
C LEU A 145 9.56 -1.24 -10.54
N ILE A 146 8.37 -0.92 -10.03
CA ILE A 146 7.61 -1.81 -9.14
C ILE A 146 7.12 -3.04 -9.91
N TYR A 147 6.61 -2.86 -11.12
CA TYR A 147 6.16 -3.95 -11.99
C TYR A 147 7.28 -4.95 -12.25
N ASP A 148 8.45 -4.46 -12.65
CA ASP A 148 9.60 -5.30 -13.00
C ASP A 148 10.08 -6.12 -11.80
N ASN A 149 10.16 -5.50 -10.63
CA ASN A 149 10.51 -6.18 -9.39
C ASN A 149 9.51 -7.30 -9.02
N LEU A 150 8.21 -6.98 -9.02
CA LEU A 150 7.15 -7.93 -8.72
C LEU A 150 7.12 -9.08 -9.75
N SER A 151 7.25 -8.75 -11.04
CA SER A 151 7.26 -9.72 -12.14
C SER A 151 8.45 -10.68 -12.03
N GLN A 152 9.62 -10.18 -11.63
CA GLN A 152 10.81 -11.00 -11.42
C GLN A 152 10.58 -12.02 -10.29
N TYR A 153 9.99 -11.59 -9.17
CA TYR A 153 9.65 -12.49 -8.06
C TYR A 153 8.68 -13.59 -8.52
N ILE A 154 7.59 -13.20 -9.18
CA ILE A 154 6.55 -14.12 -9.67
C ILE A 154 7.14 -15.16 -10.64
N SER A 155 8.03 -14.73 -11.53
CA SER A 155 8.66 -15.62 -12.52
C SER A 155 9.59 -16.65 -11.89
N THR A 156 10.12 -16.38 -10.69
CA THR A 156 11.13 -17.22 -10.01
C THR A 156 10.54 -18.12 -8.92
N HIS A 157 9.36 -17.80 -8.39
CA HIS A 157 8.77 -18.48 -7.21
C HIS A 157 7.39 -19.12 -7.45
N SER A 158 6.84 -19.08 -8.67
CA SER A 158 5.44 -19.49 -8.94
C SER A 158 5.12 -20.99 -8.87
N THR A 159 6.12 -21.89 -8.77
CA THR A 159 5.93 -23.35 -8.99
C THR A 159 6.25 -24.24 -7.78
N GLN A 160 6.42 -23.70 -6.58
CA GLN A 160 6.73 -24.51 -5.40
C GLN A 160 5.46 -25.11 -4.79
N ASN A 161 5.35 -26.44 -4.81
CA ASN A 161 4.17 -27.18 -4.32
C ASN A 161 4.12 -27.32 -2.80
N GLU A 162 5.27 -27.23 -2.13
CA GLU A 162 5.39 -27.25 -0.66
C GLU A 162 6.03 -25.94 -0.22
N LEU A 163 5.20 -25.04 0.30
CA LEU A 163 5.63 -23.75 0.84
C LEU A 163 5.49 -23.77 2.35
N SER A 164 6.53 -23.31 3.04
CA SER A 164 6.45 -22.90 4.45
C SER A 164 5.43 -21.77 4.61
N ARG A 165 5.02 -21.49 5.85
CA ARG A 165 4.09 -20.39 6.11
C ARG A 165 4.65 -19.03 5.66
N GLU A 166 5.95 -18.81 5.83
CA GLU A 166 6.62 -17.57 5.44
C GLU A 166 6.61 -17.38 3.92
N GLU A 167 7.01 -18.42 3.17
CA GLU A 167 6.99 -18.36 1.70
C GLU A 167 5.57 -18.18 1.14
N LYS A 168 4.55 -18.76 1.80
CA LYS A 168 3.14 -18.48 1.45
C LYS A 168 2.80 -17.01 1.64
N MET A 169 3.25 -16.38 2.74
CA MET A 169 2.96 -14.97 3.00
C MET A 169 3.60 -14.07 1.95
N ASP A 170 4.86 -14.33 1.59
CA ASP A 170 5.55 -13.59 0.55
C ASP A 170 4.84 -13.77 -0.79
N ARG A 171 4.59 -15.02 -1.20
CA ARG A 171 3.84 -15.33 -2.43
C ARG A 171 2.50 -14.60 -2.48
N ALA A 172 1.73 -14.64 -1.40
CA ALA A 172 0.43 -14.01 -1.33
C ALA A 172 0.52 -12.49 -1.49
N TRP A 173 1.49 -11.85 -0.86
CA TRP A 173 1.72 -10.41 -1.02
C TRP A 173 2.19 -10.07 -2.43
N TYR A 174 3.17 -10.78 -2.98
CA TYR A 174 3.69 -10.51 -4.33
C TYR A 174 2.62 -10.72 -5.41
N ARG A 175 1.83 -11.80 -5.32
CA ARG A 175 0.70 -12.05 -6.23
C ARG A 175 -0.33 -10.93 -6.14
N TYR A 176 -0.76 -10.58 -4.93
CA TYR A 176 -1.70 -9.50 -4.72
C TYR A 176 -1.19 -8.16 -5.28
N MET A 177 0.06 -7.79 -4.98
CA MET A 177 0.65 -6.54 -5.44
C MET A 177 0.84 -6.53 -6.96
N PHE A 178 1.20 -7.66 -7.57
CA PHE A 178 1.33 -7.79 -9.02
C PHE A 178 -0.03 -7.69 -9.72
N ALA A 179 -1.07 -8.30 -9.14
CA ALA A 179 -2.43 -8.15 -9.64
C ALA A 179 -2.91 -6.69 -9.51
N ALA A 180 -2.65 -6.07 -8.35
CA ALA A 180 -3.03 -4.69 -8.07
C ALA A 180 -2.38 -3.68 -9.02
N ILE A 181 -1.07 -3.79 -9.30
CA ILE A 181 -0.42 -2.87 -10.24
C ILE A 181 -0.96 -3.05 -11.66
N ASN A 182 -1.23 -4.27 -12.10
CA ASN A 182 -1.84 -4.53 -13.41
C ASN A 182 -3.26 -3.95 -13.50
N PHE A 183 -4.07 -4.09 -12.45
CA PHE A 183 -5.39 -3.48 -12.37
C PHE A 183 -5.33 -1.94 -12.39
N ILE A 184 -4.39 -1.34 -11.65
CA ILE A 184 -4.15 0.12 -11.66
C ILE A 184 -3.72 0.58 -13.07
N SER A 185 -2.81 -0.15 -13.72
CA SER A 185 -2.36 0.16 -15.08
C SER A 185 -3.50 0.07 -16.11
N ALA A 186 -4.40 -0.91 -15.98
CA ALA A 186 -5.58 -1.02 -16.84
C ALA A 186 -6.48 0.23 -16.77
N GLY A 187 -6.67 0.80 -15.57
CA GLY A 187 -7.43 2.04 -15.39
C GLY A 187 -6.78 3.27 -16.02
N ASN A 188 -5.45 3.24 -16.24
CA ASN A 188 -4.68 4.35 -16.83
C ASN A 188 -4.40 4.18 -18.33
N THR A 189 -4.83 3.08 -18.94
CA THR A 189 -4.51 2.71 -20.32
C THR A 189 -5.66 3.06 -21.27
N VAL A 190 -5.36 3.79 -22.33
CA VAL A 190 -6.34 4.21 -23.36
C VAL A 190 -6.56 3.12 -24.41
N ASN A 191 -5.50 2.39 -24.78
CA ASN A 191 -5.61 1.32 -25.77
C ASN A 191 -6.38 0.13 -25.17
N LYS A 192 -7.51 -0.23 -25.79
CA LYS A 192 -8.38 -1.30 -25.30
C LYS A 192 -7.69 -2.67 -25.25
N ALA A 193 -6.82 -2.99 -26.20
CA ALA A 193 -6.10 -4.27 -26.21
C ALA A 193 -5.10 -4.36 -25.05
N ASP A 194 -4.35 -3.27 -24.79
CA ASP A 194 -3.41 -3.21 -23.67
C ASP A 194 -4.13 -3.20 -22.32
N GLN A 195 -5.27 -2.50 -22.23
CA GLN A 195 -6.14 -2.53 -21.05
C GLN A 195 -6.62 -3.96 -20.74
N ILE A 196 -7.14 -4.67 -21.74
CA ILE A 196 -7.58 -6.08 -21.61
C ILE A 196 -6.42 -6.98 -21.19
N LYS A 197 -5.23 -6.77 -21.75
CA LYS A 197 -4.02 -7.51 -21.36
C LYS A 197 -3.68 -7.32 -19.88
N SER A 198 -3.72 -6.08 -19.40
CA SER A 198 -3.48 -5.78 -17.98
C SER A 198 -4.55 -6.37 -17.07
N LEU A 199 -5.84 -6.28 -17.42
CA LEU A 199 -6.92 -6.92 -16.65
C LEU A 199 -6.78 -8.44 -16.59
N LYS A 200 -6.38 -9.06 -17.70
CA LYS A 200 -6.09 -10.50 -17.74
C LYS A 200 -4.97 -10.88 -16.79
N LEU A 201 -3.87 -10.12 -16.77
CA LEU A 201 -2.78 -10.34 -15.82
C LEU A 201 -3.22 -10.13 -14.37
N ALA A 202 -4.06 -9.11 -14.11
CA ALA A 202 -4.62 -8.90 -12.78
C ALA A 202 -5.44 -10.11 -12.32
N SER A 203 -6.32 -10.63 -13.17
CA SER A 203 -7.12 -11.83 -12.91
C SER A 203 -6.23 -13.07 -12.69
N GLU A 204 -5.27 -13.34 -13.57
CA GLU A 204 -4.40 -14.53 -13.52
C GLU A 204 -3.53 -14.59 -12.24
N PHE A 205 -3.07 -13.43 -11.77
CA PHE A 205 -2.23 -13.30 -10.58
C PHE A 205 -3.00 -12.89 -9.33
N SER A 206 -4.34 -12.88 -9.39
CA SER A 206 -5.18 -12.72 -8.21
C SER A 206 -4.83 -13.76 -7.14
N PRO A 207 -4.95 -13.43 -5.83
CA PRO A 207 -4.68 -14.39 -4.75
C PRO A 207 -5.51 -15.66 -4.91
N ASP A 208 -4.84 -16.82 -4.88
CA ASP A 208 -5.49 -18.12 -5.04
C ASP A 208 -5.80 -18.82 -3.70
N ALA A 209 -6.24 -20.07 -3.76
CA ALA A 209 -6.56 -20.87 -2.57
C ALA A 209 -5.40 -20.97 -1.56
N ILE A 210 -4.14 -21.00 -2.02
CA ILE A 210 -2.97 -21.04 -1.13
C ILE A 210 -2.80 -19.69 -0.45
N ASP A 211 -2.86 -18.60 -1.22
CA ASP A 211 -2.70 -17.23 -0.72
C ASP A 211 -3.79 -16.88 0.30
N ASN A 212 -5.01 -17.37 0.07
CA ASN A 212 -6.15 -17.17 0.96
C ASN A 212 -5.97 -17.82 2.34
N THR A 213 -5.10 -18.82 2.49
CA THR A 213 -4.76 -19.38 3.82
C THR A 213 -3.92 -18.43 4.68
N VAL A 214 -3.27 -17.45 4.06
CA VAL A 214 -2.40 -16.45 4.70
C VAL A 214 -2.79 -15.02 4.33
N LYS A 215 -4.10 -14.80 4.16
CA LYS A 215 -4.72 -13.52 3.75
C LYS A 215 -4.23 -12.28 4.51
N SER A 216 -3.78 -12.44 5.75
CA SER A 216 -3.14 -11.37 6.53
C SER A 216 -1.94 -10.72 5.83
N ALA A 217 -1.27 -11.43 4.92
CA ALA A 217 -0.10 -10.94 4.20
C ALA A 217 -0.41 -9.74 3.27
N TYR A 218 -1.62 -9.67 2.71
CA TYR A 218 -2.04 -8.60 1.81
C TYR A 218 -3.31 -7.87 2.28
N PHE A 219 -3.83 -8.23 3.46
CA PHE A 219 -5.08 -7.69 4.00
C PHE A 219 -5.12 -6.15 3.99
N TYR A 220 -4.06 -5.54 4.48
CA TYR A 220 -3.98 -4.09 4.61
C TYR A 220 -3.79 -3.40 3.25
N ASP A 221 -3.07 -4.03 2.32
CA ASP A 221 -2.81 -3.50 0.98
C ASP A 221 -4.11 -3.22 0.20
N MET A 222 -5.18 -4.01 0.42
CA MET A 222 -6.51 -3.75 -0.13
C MET A 222 -7.01 -2.35 0.20
N PHE A 223 -7.01 -2.00 1.48
CA PHE A 223 -7.50 -0.71 1.94
C PHE A 223 -6.55 0.42 1.53
N PHE A 224 -5.23 0.22 1.65
CA PHE A 224 -4.27 1.25 1.26
C PHE A 224 -4.35 1.59 -0.24
N LEU A 225 -4.57 0.61 -1.11
CA LEU A 225 -4.59 0.85 -2.56
C LEU A 225 -5.98 1.24 -3.10
N PHE A 226 -7.06 0.78 -2.46
CA PHE A 226 -8.41 0.89 -3.03
C PHE A 226 -9.46 1.49 -2.10
N ASP A 227 -9.11 1.85 -0.86
CA ASP A 227 -10.02 2.35 0.19
C ASP A 227 -11.21 1.42 0.53
N LYS A 228 -11.18 0.17 0.04
CA LYS A 228 -12.21 -0.85 0.26
C LYS A 228 -11.62 -2.25 0.17
N GLU A 229 -12.40 -3.23 0.58
CA GLU A 229 -12.07 -4.64 0.37
C GLU A 229 -11.99 -4.94 -1.14
N LYS A 230 -10.87 -5.52 -1.56
CA LYS A 230 -10.67 -6.00 -2.93
C LYS A 230 -9.92 -7.33 -2.89
N TYR A 231 -10.65 -8.40 -2.56
CA TYR A 231 -10.05 -9.72 -2.31
C TYR A 231 -9.52 -10.41 -3.56
N SER A 232 -10.07 -10.08 -4.72
CA SER A 232 -9.74 -10.70 -6.00
C SER A 232 -9.83 -9.67 -7.11
N PHE A 233 -9.16 -10.02 -8.22
CA PHE A 233 -9.21 -9.32 -9.49
C PHE A 233 -9.84 -10.16 -10.61
N GLU A 234 -10.36 -11.35 -10.27
CA GLU A 234 -10.89 -12.32 -11.23
C GLU A 234 -12.14 -11.81 -11.98
N GLU A 235 -12.99 -11.03 -11.31
CA GLU A 235 -14.24 -10.50 -11.87
C GLU A 235 -14.06 -9.18 -12.63
N ASP A 236 -12.84 -8.62 -12.67
CA ASP A 236 -12.56 -7.35 -13.35
C ASP A 236 -12.18 -7.49 -14.83
N TYR A 237 -12.10 -8.73 -15.35
CA TYR A 237 -11.76 -9.07 -16.74
C TYR A 237 -12.98 -9.47 -17.57
#